data_AF-A0ABD2IE52-F1
#
_entry.id   AF-A0ABD2IE52-F1
#
_cell.length_a   1.000
_cell.length_b   1.000
_cell.length_c   1.000
_cell.angle_alpha   90.00
_cell.angle_beta   90.00
_cell.angle_gamma   90.00
#
_symmetry.space_group_name_H-M   'P 1'
#
loop_
_entity.id
_entity.type
_entity.pdbx_description
1 polymer ?
#
loop_
_entity_poly.entity_id
_entity_poly.type
_entity_poly.pdbx_seq_one_letter_code
_entity_poly.pdbx_strand_id
1 'polypeptide(L)'
;MHVTDQMEQEETSFSSTNPRQTDATIALLHTLVPHFQGTIRVVCLYAGQTTDIAQRCNEESIEEVIVTTADSTQGYEADLTIVTTTLSGRSEQVGFWAEEARVNVALSRSCHGLILIGNFSQLWRFDGIWKRYIRKGLEFTQVVTPEYLDFFTDTNAHYVNDILVGPSGQPLTHRTHMLQQPAETADTADEHFTREVPMPNKFKAFASDVKRKAKLTEDYFTRKMPGL
;
A
#
# COMPACT_ATOMS: atom_id res chain seq x y z
N MET A 1 0.99 2.96 2.66
CA MET A 1 1.53 1.82 3.40
C MET A 1 3.03 1.97 3.49
N HIS A 2 3.53 2.13 4.71
CA HIS A 2 4.95 2.34 4.96
C HIS A 2 5.67 0.99 5.07
N VAL A 3 6.65 0.76 4.18
CA VAL A 3 7.42 -0.49 4.08
C VAL A 3 8.91 -0.14 4.04
N THR A 4 9.69 -0.62 5.01
CA THR A 4 11.10 -0.22 5.23
C THR A 4 12.12 -1.26 4.80
N ASP A 5 11.67 -2.46 4.46
CA ASP A 5 12.50 -3.62 4.13
C ASP A 5 13.43 -3.33 2.94
N GLN A 6 14.59 -3.97 2.95
CA GLN A 6 15.62 -3.78 1.94
C GLN A 6 15.15 -4.21 0.55
N MET A 7 15.67 -3.52 -0.46
CA MET A 7 15.48 -3.98 -1.84
C MET A 7 16.46 -5.11 -2.14
N GLU A 8 16.08 -5.95 -3.09
CA GLU A 8 16.95 -6.92 -3.73
C GLU A 8 17.27 -6.40 -5.14
N GLN A 9 18.53 -6.50 -5.55
CA GLN A 9 18.97 -6.12 -6.88
C GLN A 9 19.72 -7.30 -7.51
N GLU A 10 19.36 -7.64 -8.74
CA GLU A 10 20.12 -8.61 -9.51
C GLU A 10 21.49 -8.03 -9.89
N GLU A 11 22.58 -8.79 -9.68
CA GLU A 11 23.96 -8.33 -9.93
C GLU A 11 24.23 -7.90 -11.38
N THR A 12 23.40 -8.34 -12.34
CA THR A 12 23.60 -8.12 -13.77
C THR A 12 22.59 -7.17 -14.41
N SER A 13 21.61 -6.67 -13.66
CA SER A 13 20.58 -5.76 -14.17
C SER A 13 20.32 -4.59 -13.21
N PHE A 14 19.95 -3.42 -13.74
CA PHE A 14 19.47 -2.30 -12.92
C PHE A 14 18.03 -2.55 -12.39
N SER A 15 17.59 -3.80 -12.40
CA SER A 15 16.27 -4.25 -11.96
C SER A 15 16.30 -4.45 -10.45
N SER A 16 15.46 -3.71 -9.74
CA SER A 16 15.31 -3.82 -8.28
C SER A 16 13.90 -4.26 -7.94
N THR A 17 13.80 -5.10 -6.92
CA THR A 17 12.56 -5.58 -6.32
C THR A 17 12.58 -5.30 -4.82
N ASN A 18 11.41 -5.23 -4.21
CA ASN A 18 11.26 -5.20 -2.76
C ASN A 18 10.18 -6.23 -2.41
N PRO A 19 10.56 -7.43 -1.95
CA PRO A 19 9.61 -8.50 -1.68
C PRO A 19 8.50 -8.10 -0.70
N ARG A 20 8.82 -7.29 0.31
CA ARG A 20 7.80 -6.84 1.26
C ARG A 20 6.78 -5.88 0.62
N GLN A 21 7.19 -5.05 -0.33
CA GLN A 21 6.25 -4.24 -1.12
C GLN A 21 5.40 -5.12 -2.05
N THR A 22 5.97 -6.22 -2.59
CA THR A 22 5.22 -7.24 -3.35
C THR A 22 4.16 -7.88 -2.48
N ASP A 23 4.52 -8.43 -1.32
CA ASP A 23 3.61 -9.06 -0.36
C ASP A 23 2.47 -8.12 0.04
N ALA A 24 2.80 -6.87 0.38
CA ALA A 24 1.82 -5.85 0.71
C ALA A 24 0.86 -5.55 -0.45
N THR A 25 1.38 -5.48 -1.67
CA THR A 25 0.56 -5.25 -2.87
C THR A 25 -0.38 -6.41 -3.10
N ILE A 26 0.12 -7.64 -2.99
CA ILE A 26 -0.67 -8.84 -3.15
C ILE A 26 -1.79 -8.95 -2.10
N ALA A 27 -1.47 -8.72 -0.83
CA ALA A 27 -2.45 -8.78 0.25
C ALA A 27 -3.56 -7.73 0.03
N LEU A 28 -3.19 -6.55 -0.47
CA LEU A 28 -4.14 -5.53 -0.92
C LEU A 28 -5.02 -6.03 -2.06
N LEU A 29 -4.44 -6.60 -3.11
CA LEU A 29 -5.20 -7.07 -4.26
C LEU A 29 -6.20 -8.17 -3.90
N HIS A 30 -5.80 -9.15 -3.08
CA HIS A 30 -6.71 -10.17 -2.54
C HIS A 30 -7.90 -9.59 -1.80
N THR A 31 -7.65 -8.51 -1.06
CA THR A 31 -8.69 -7.80 -0.31
C THR A 31 -9.59 -6.97 -1.23
N LEU A 32 -9.01 -6.34 -2.26
CA LEU A 32 -9.69 -5.35 -3.09
C LEU A 32 -10.47 -5.97 -4.25
N VAL A 33 -9.85 -6.87 -5.01
CA VAL A 33 -10.40 -7.42 -6.27
C VAL A 33 -11.79 -8.04 -6.08
N PRO A 34 -12.07 -8.84 -5.03
CA PRO A 34 -13.41 -9.44 -4.86
C PRO A 34 -14.52 -8.44 -4.51
N HIS A 35 -14.18 -7.20 -4.17
CA HIS A 35 -15.10 -6.24 -3.56
C HIS A 35 -15.15 -4.88 -4.26
N PHE A 36 -14.18 -4.58 -5.12
CA PHE A 36 -14.09 -3.33 -5.84
C PHE A 36 -14.69 -3.47 -7.24
N GLN A 37 -15.70 -2.65 -7.53
CA GLN A 37 -16.27 -2.56 -8.88
C GLN A 37 -15.55 -1.43 -9.61
N GLY A 38 -14.59 -1.79 -10.47
CA GLY A 38 -13.83 -0.84 -11.25
C GLY A 38 -12.45 -1.36 -11.62
N THR A 39 -11.71 -0.54 -12.36
CA THR A 39 -10.37 -0.88 -12.82
C THR A 39 -9.34 -0.68 -11.71
N ILE A 40 -8.53 -1.71 -11.45
CA ILE A 40 -7.38 -1.63 -10.55
C ILE A 40 -6.10 -1.67 -11.38
N ARG A 41 -5.21 -0.72 -11.14
CA ARG A 41 -3.88 -0.68 -11.77
C ARG A 41 -2.79 -0.60 -10.72
N VAL A 42 -1.79 -1.46 -10.85
CA VAL A 42 -0.53 -1.36 -10.12
C VAL A 42 0.49 -0.64 -11.00
N VAL A 43 1.07 0.44 -10.50
CA VAL A 43 2.11 1.23 -11.16
C VAL A 43 3.39 1.13 -10.36
N CYS A 44 4.41 0.51 -10.93
CA CYS A 44 5.71 0.36 -10.31
C CYS A 44 6.69 1.38 -10.90
N LEU A 45 7.57 1.95 -10.09
CA LEU A 45 8.67 2.78 -10.60
C LEU A 45 9.79 1.92 -11.22
N TYR A 46 9.80 0.63 -10.89
CA TYR A 46 10.83 -0.34 -11.26
C TYR A 46 10.27 -1.44 -12.16
N ALA A 47 10.99 -1.74 -13.24
CA ALA A 47 10.64 -2.83 -14.14
C ALA A 47 10.69 -4.20 -13.42
N GLY A 48 11.73 -4.43 -12.60
CA GLY A 48 11.83 -5.64 -11.76
C GLY A 48 10.62 -5.85 -10.87
N GLN A 49 10.25 -4.80 -10.13
CA GLN A 49 9.04 -4.81 -9.30
C GLN A 49 7.76 -5.09 -10.12
N THR A 50 7.68 -4.61 -11.36
CA THR A 50 6.54 -4.87 -12.26
C THR A 50 6.46 -6.35 -12.59
N THR A 51 7.58 -6.94 -13.01
CA THR A 51 7.67 -8.37 -13.35
C THR A 51 7.33 -9.24 -12.14
N ASP A 52 7.89 -8.93 -10.98
CA ASP A 52 7.68 -9.67 -9.74
C ASP A 52 6.21 -9.68 -9.32
N ILE A 53 5.57 -8.51 -9.25
CA ILE A 53 4.14 -8.42 -8.91
C ILE A 53 3.26 -9.09 -9.96
N ALA A 54 3.56 -8.92 -11.26
CA ALA A 54 2.78 -9.54 -12.32
C ALA A 54 2.86 -11.08 -12.28
N GLN A 55 4.06 -11.62 -12.05
CA GLN A 55 4.25 -13.06 -11.84
C GLN A 55 3.44 -13.54 -10.64
N ARG A 56 3.53 -12.82 -9.51
CA ARG A 56 2.80 -13.19 -8.30
C ARG A 56 1.27 -13.12 -8.49
N CYS A 57 0.75 -12.13 -9.22
CA CYS A 57 -0.68 -12.09 -9.55
C CYS A 57 -1.10 -13.34 -10.34
N ASN A 58 -0.29 -13.76 -11.31
CA ASN A 58 -0.57 -14.96 -12.10
C ASN A 58 -0.52 -16.26 -11.27
N GLU A 59 0.49 -16.40 -10.41
CA GLU A 59 0.64 -17.59 -9.54
C GLU A 59 -0.54 -17.78 -8.59
N GLU A 60 -1.15 -16.68 -8.12
CA GLU A 60 -2.31 -16.75 -7.24
C GLU A 60 -3.64 -16.43 -7.92
N SER A 61 -3.68 -16.45 -9.25
CA SER A 61 -4.90 -16.28 -10.04
C SER A 61 -5.66 -14.97 -9.69
N ILE A 62 -4.92 -13.89 -9.43
CA ILE A 62 -5.47 -12.55 -9.25
C ILE A 62 -5.70 -11.94 -10.64
N GLU A 63 -6.95 -11.97 -11.09
CA GLU A 63 -7.37 -11.47 -12.39
C GLU A 63 -7.83 -10.00 -12.35
N GLU A 64 -8.09 -9.40 -13.52
CA GLU A 64 -8.62 -8.03 -13.67
C GLU A 64 -7.73 -6.90 -13.11
N VAL A 65 -6.44 -7.18 -12.88
CA VAL A 65 -5.45 -6.19 -12.43
C VAL A 65 -4.44 -5.91 -13.54
N ILE A 66 -4.21 -4.63 -13.82
CA ILE A 66 -3.17 -4.20 -14.77
C ILE A 66 -1.90 -3.85 -13.99
N VAL A 67 -0.79 -4.54 -14.26
CA VAL A 67 0.51 -4.26 -13.62
C VAL A 67 1.45 -3.64 -14.65
N THR A 68 1.94 -2.43 -14.40
CA THR A 68 2.71 -1.63 -15.38
C THR A 68 3.81 -0.80 -14.72
N THR A 69 4.80 -0.38 -15.50
CA THR A 69 5.77 0.65 -15.09
C THR A 69 5.19 2.05 -15.26
N ALA A 70 5.70 3.05 -14.53
CA ALA A 70 5.29 4.45 -14.71
C ALA A 70 5.38 4.93 -16.18
N ASP A 71 6.44 4.56 -16.91
CA ASP A 71 6.63 4.98 -18.31
C ASP A 71 5.59 4.39 -19.27
N SER A 72 5.14 3.15 -18.99
CA SER A 72 4.17 2.44 -19.82
C SER A 72 2.72 2.86 -19.54
N THR A 73 2.49 3.79 -18.59
CA THR A 73 1.15 4.30 -18.23
C THR A 73 0.75 5.63 -18.88
N GLN A 74 1.49 6.12 -19.88
CA GLN A 74 1.11 7.36 -20.54
C GLN A 74 -0.20 7.20 -21.33
N GLY A 75 -1.28 7.81 -20.83
CA GLY A 75 -2.59 7.87 -21.50
C GLY A 75 -3.67 6.90 -20.99
N TYR A 76 -3.42 6.15 -19.91
CA TYR A 76 -4.40 5.24 -19.33
C TYR A 76 -4.68 5.56 -17.86
N GLU A 77 -5.96 5.76 -17.53
CA GLU A 77 -6.45 6.00 -16.17
C GLU A 77 -6.99 4.70 -15.55
N ALA A 78 -7.06 4.65 -14.23
CA ALA A 78 -7.70 3.58 -13.47
C ALA A 78 -8.53 4.16 -12.31
N ASP A 79 -9.62 3.48 -11.94
CA ASP A 79 -10.46 3.88 -10.81
C ASP A 79 -9.64 3.88 -9.50
N LEU A 80 -8.87 2.81 -9.29
CA LEU A 80 -7.94 2.64 -8.19
C LEU A 80 -6.54 2.38 -8.71
N THR A 81 -5.59 3.22 -8.28
CA THR A 81 -4.16 3.02 -8.57
C THR A 81 -3.41 2.61 -7.30
N ILE A 82 -2.63 1.54 -7.37
CA ILE A 82 -1.66 1.14 -6.35
C ILE A 82 -0.27 1.50 -6.89
N VAL A 83 0.46 2.37 -6.22
CA VAL A 83 1.80 2.78 -6.61
C VAL A 83 2.83 2.11 -5.70
N THR A 84 3.78 1.38 -6.27
CA THR A 84 4.93 0.82 -5.54
C THR A 84 6.19 1.60 -5.89
N THR A 85 6.91 2.05 -4.86
CA THR A 85 8.09 2.89 -5.07
C THR A 85 9.35 2.07 -5.27
N THR A 86 9.69 1.15 -4.36
CA THR A 86 10.85 0.22 -4.37
C THR A 86 12.27 0.80 -4.17
N LEU A 87 12.63 1.45 -3.05
CA LEU A 87 13.99 1.26 -2.48
C LEU A 87 13.89 1.11 -0.97
N SER A 88 14.92 0.47 -0.40
CA SER A 88 15.46 0.83 0.93
C SER A 88 17.00 0.78 1.04
N GLY A 89 17.77 0.77 -0.08
CA GLY A 89 19.24 1.06 -0.19
C GLY A 89 20.05 0.13 -1.13
N ARG A 90 21.22 0.45 -1.75
CA ARG A 90 22.17 1.61 -1.68
C ARG A 90 22.36 2.39 -3.02
N SER A 91 22.08 3.70 -2.94
CA SER A 91 22.78 4.93 -3.42
C SER A 91 23.58 4.91 -4.74
N GLU A 92 23.48 5.83 -5.73
CA GLU A 92 23.60 7.30 -5.67
C GLU A 92 22.86 8.02 -6.85
N GLN A 93 21.98 7.33 -7.57
CA GLN A 93 21.29 7.94 -8.70
C GLN A 93 19.94 8.53 -8.29
N VAL A 94 20.01 9.71 -7.68
CA VAL A 94 18.87 10.64 -7.52
C VAL A 94 18.12 10.84 -8.85
N GLY A 95 18.82 10.71 -9.99
CA GLY A 95 18.28 10.99 -11.32
C GLY A 95 17.15 10.09 -11.82
N PHE A 96 17.12 8.79 -11.48
CA PHE A 96 16.07 7.88 -12.00
C PHE A 96 14.80 7.87 -11.13
N TRP A 97 14.97 8.08 -9.82
CA TRP A 97 13.93 8.04 -8.79
C TRP A 97 13.12 9.33 -8.65
N ALA A 98 13.77 10.45 -8.94
CA ALA A 98 13.23 11.79 -8.75
C ALA A 98 12.81 12.45 -10.08
N GLU A 99 12.73 11.69 -11.18
CA GLU A 99 12.20 12.24 -12.42
C GLU A 99 10.73 12.61 -12.22
N GLU A 100 10.48 13.91 -12.03
CA GLU A 100 9.17 14.43 -11.66
C GLU A 100 8.09 14.03 -12.65
N ALA A 101 8.42 13.85 -13.93
CA ALA A 101 7.50 13.37 -14.95
C ALA A 101 6.95 11.99 -14.61
N ARG A 102 7.81 11.04 -14.23
CA ARG A 102 7.44 9.65 -13.89
C ARG A 102 6.60 9.59 -12.62
N VAL A 103 6.96 10.40 -11.62
CA VAL A 103 6.20 10.50 -10.36
C VAL A 103 4.85 11.16 -10.59
N ASN A 104 4.79 12.27 -11.35
CA ASN A 104 3.51 12.92 -11.68
C ASN A 104 2.59 11.98 -12.44
N VAL A 105 3.13 11.20 -13.39
CA VAL A 105 2.37 10.16 -14.09
C VAL A 105 1.81 9.17 -13.08
N ALA A 106 2.66 8.51 -12.29
CA ALA A 106 2.22 7.51 -11.31
C ALA A 106 1.17 8.04 -10.31
N LEU A 107 1.32 9.29 -9.87
CA LEU A 107 0.42 9.91 -8.89
C LEU A 107 -0.88 10.49 -9.47
N SER A 108 -0.97 10.68 -10.79
CA SER A 108 -2.13 11.31 -11.44
C SER A 108 -2.98 10.36 -12.29
N ARG A 109 -2.71 9.04 -12.26
CA ARG A 109 -3.50 8.04 -13.00
C ARG A 109 -4.75 7.54 -12.27
N SER A 110 -4.96 7.93 -11.02
CA SER A 110 -6.12 7.50 -10.23
C SER A 110 -7.32 8.44 -10.39
N CYS A 111 -8.48 7.89 -10.78
CA CYS A 111 -9.74 8.64 -10.83
C CYS A 111 -10.41 8.76 -9.45
N HIS A 112 -10.44 7.66 -8.69
CA HIS A 112 -11.20 7.60 -7.43
C HIS A 112 -10.33 7.36 -6.19
N GLY A 113 -9.18 6.69 -6.32
CA GLY A 113 -8.31 6.42 -5.18
C GLY A 113 -6.88 6.06 -5.57
N LEU A 114 -5.95 6.41 -4.68
CA LEU A 114 -4.54 6.07 -4.80
C LEU A 114 -4.05 5.44 -3.49
N ILE A 115 -3.38 4.30 -3.60
CA ILE A 115 -2.68 3.64 -2.49
C ILE A 115 -1.19 3.67 -2.81
N LEU A 116 -0.40 4.34 -1.98
CA LEU A 116 1.07 4.38 -2.12
C LEU A 116 1.70 3.37 -1.17
N ILE A 117 2.60 2.52 -1.68
CA ILE A 117 3.37 1.53 -0.93
C ILE A 117 4.85 1.86 -1.10
N GLY A 118 5.57 2.06 0.00
CA GLY A 118 6.99 2.38 -0.06
C GLY A 118 7.59 2.84 1.26
N ASN A 119 8.90 3.09 1.24
CA ASN A 119 9.65 3.60 2.40
C ASN A 119 9.49 5.12 2.51
N PHE A 120 8.50 5.58 3.27
CA PHE A 120 8.16 7.01 3.34
C PHE A 120 9.26 7.87 3.99
N SER A 121 10.02 7.30 4.92
CA SER A 121 11.17 7.95 5.57
C SER A 121 12.26 8.22 4.56
N GLN A 122 12.54 7.25 3.69
CA GLN A 122 13.43 7.44 2.57
C GLN A 122 12.90 8.48 1.58
N LEU A 123 11.62 8.40 1.20
CA LEU A 123 10.99 9.37 0.28
C LEU A 123 10.95 10.80 0.84
N TRP A 124 10.91 10.96 2.16
CA TRP A 124 10.87 12.26 2.85
C TRP A 124 12.23 12.95 2.92
N ARG A 125 13.31 12.15 2.96
CA ARG A 125 14.69 12.67 2.96
C ARG A 125 15.05 13.37 1.65
N PHE A 126 14.37 13.05 0.55
CA PHE A 126 14.57 13.72 -0.74
C PHE A 126 13.69 14.97 -0.86
N ASP A 127 14.31 16.13 -1.07
CA ASP A 127 13.57 17.34 -1.44
C ASP A 127 12.98 17.17 -2.86
N GLY A 128 11.75 17.67 -3.06
CA GLY A 128 11.06 17.60 -4.35
C GLY A 128 9.64 17.06 -4.25
N ILE A 129 9.18 16.42 -5.33
CA ILE A 129 7.79 15.99 -5.49
C ILE A 129 7.31 15.01 -4.41
N TRP A 130 8.15 14.04 -3.99
CA TRP A 130 7.77 13.04 -2.98
C TRP A 130 7.50 13.67 -1.63
N LYS A 131 8.45 14.46 -1.09
CA LYS A 131 8.26 15.19 0.17
C LYS A 131 7.07 16.14 0.11
N ARG A 132 6.86 16.84 -1.02
CA ARG A 132 5.68 17.71 -1.21
C ARG A 132 4.37 16.91 -1.18
N TYR A 133 4.34 15.80 -1.90
CA TYR A 133 3.16 14.92 -1.99
C TYR A 133 2.84 14.29 -0.63
N ILE A 134 3.82 13.66 0.02
CA ILE A 134 3.65 13.01 1.33
C ILE A 134 3.17 14.06 2.36
N ARG A 135 3.84 15.22 2.44
CA ARG A 135 3.41 16.30 3.36
C ARG A 135 1.95 16.69 3.16
N LYS A 136 1.48 16.75 1.90
CA LYS A 136 0.08 17.07 1.59
C LYS A 136 -0.87 15.90 1.83
N GLY A 137 -0.48 14.67 1.50
CA GLY A 137 -1.27 13.48 1.79
C GLY A 137 -1.54 13.33 3.28
N LEU A 138 -0.53 13.57 4.12
CA LEU A 138 -0.64 13.53 5.59
C LEU A 138 -1.60 14.58 6.18
N GLU A 139 -2.11 15.55 5.41
CA GLU A 139 -3.19 16.43 5.88
C GLU A 139 -4.55 15.68 5.90
N PHE A 140 -4.69 14.58 5.14
CA PHE A 140 -5.99 13.93 4.87
C PHE A 140 -5.98 12.40 4.97
N THR A 141 -4.82 11.75 5.08
CA THR A 141 -4.73 10.29 5.11
C THR A 141 -3.72 9.80 6.12
N GLN A 142 -3.97 8.60 6.66
CA GLN A 142 -3.11 7.94 7.61
C GLN A 142 -1.99 7.17 6.93
N VAL A 143 -0.83 7.13 7.59
CA VAL A 143 0.22 6.16 7.27
C VAL A 143 -0.03 4.91 8.09
N VAL A 144 -0.23 3.80 7.36
CA VAL A 144 -0.46 2.48 7.92
C VAL A 144 0.72 1.57 7.57
N THR A 145 0.95 0.55 8.38
CA THR A 145 1.90 -0.52 8.11
C THR A 145 1.20 -1.66 7.35
N PRO A 146 1.94 -2.63 6.77
CA PRO A 146 1.32 -3.79 6.12
C PRO A 146 0.34 -4.56 7.00
N GLU A 147 0.61 -4.66 8.30
CA GLU A 147 -0.23 -5.36 9.29
C GLU A 147 -1.63 -4.74 9.41
N TYR A 148 -1.82 -3.49 8.97
CA TYR A 148 -3.15 -2.88 8.87
C TYR A 148 -4.11 -3.73 8.02
N LEU A 149 -3.60 -4.40 6.98
CA LEU A 149 -4.42 -5.24 6.10
C LEU A 149 -4.98 -6.46 6.83
N ASP A 150 -4.19 -7.06 7.71
CA ASP A 150 -4.60 -8.25 8.48
C ASP A 150 -5.87 -7.98 9.29
N PHE A 151 -6.05 -6.74 9.73
CA PHE A 151 -7.20 -6.30 10.50
C PHE A 151 -8.23 -5.52 9.70
N PHE A 152 -7.90 -5.16 8.45
CA PHE A 152 -8.79 -4.38 7.60
C PHE A 152 -10.07 -5.15 7.26
N THR A 153 -9.97 -6.46 7.13
CA THR A 153 -11.08 -7.38 6.87
C THR A 153 -11.53 -8.17 8.11
N ASP A 154 -10.75 -8.13 9.21
CA ASP A 154 -11.08 -8.80 10.46
C ASP A 154 -12.40 -8.27 11.05
N THR A 155 -13.33 -9.17 11.31
CA THR A 155 -14.64 -8.87 11.89
C THR A 155 -14.56 -8.40 13.34
N ASN A 156 -13.47 -8.70 14.05
CA ASN A 156 -13.20 -8.27 15.42
C ASN A 156 -12.48 -6.92 15.51
N ALA A 157 -11.91 -6.44 14.41
CA ALA A 157 -11.33 -5.10 14.33
C ALA A 157 -12.42 -4.03 14.11
N HIS A 158 -12.30 -2.89 14.77
CA HIS A 158 -13.30 -1.81 14.70
C HIS A 158 -12.65 -0.44 14.58
N TYR A 159 -13.42 0.55 14.12
CA TYR A 159 -12.94 1.93 14.02
C TYR A 159 -13.29 2.70 15.30
N VAL A 160 -12.29 3.32 15.92
CA VAL A 160 -12.46 4.27 17.04
C VAL A 160 -11.94 5.63 16.58
N ASN A 161 -12.79 6.66 16.61
CA ASN A 161 -12.45 7.99 16.06
C ASN A 161 -11.78 7.89 14.67
N ASP A 162 -12.33 7.05 13.81
CA ASP A 162 -11.86 6.85 12.43
C ASP A 162 -10.49 6.21 12.24
N ILE A 163 -9.94 5.63 13.31
CA ILE A 163 -8.69 4.87 13.32
C ILE A 163 -9.03 3.39 13.47
N LEU A 164 -8.44 2.52 12.62
CA LEU A 164 -8.63 1.09 12.74
C LEU A 164 -7.89 0.56 13.96
N VAL A 165 -8.62 -0.16 14.81
CA VAL A 165 -8.11 -0.77 16.03
C VAL A 165 -8.22 -2.29 15.89
N GLY A 166 -7.11 -2.99 16.16
CA GLY A 166 -7.07 -4.44 16.14
C GLY A 166 -7.86 -5.07 17.32
N PRO A 167 -8.05 -6.40 17.33
CA PRO A 167 -8.87 -7.11 18.32
C PRO A 167 -8.46 -6.86 19.77
N SER A 168 -7.16 -6.69 20.04
CA SER A 168 -6.62 -6.41 21.37
C SER A 168 -6.63 -4.92 21.76
N GLY A 169 -7.24 -4.05 20.95
CA GLY A 169 -7.44 -2.64 21.28
C GLY A 169 -6.29 -1.70 20.89
N GLN A 170 -5.21 -2.20 20.28
CA GLN A 170 -4.15 -1.31 19.76
C GLN A 170 -4.56 -0.65 18.44
N PRO A 171 -4.36 0.67 18.28
CA PRO A 171 -4.51 1.35 17.00
C PRO A 171 -3.47 0.83 15.99
N LEU A 172 -3.87 0.55 14.75
CA LEU A 172 -2.97 0.01 13.71
C LEU A 172 -2.41 1.13 12.85
N THR A 173 -1.65 2.00 13.48
CA THR A 173 -1.09 3.18 12.84
C THR A 173 0.42 3.01 12.76
N HIS A 174 1.05 3.70 11.81
CA HIS A 174 2.51 3.76 11.78
C HIS A 174 3.10 4.26 13.10
N ARG A 175 2.46 5.23 13.77
CA ARG A 175 2.85 5.69 15.11
C ARG A 175 2.85 4.55 16.14
N THR A 176 1.80 3.73 16.17
CA THR A 176 1.71 2.63 17.15
C THR A 176 2.81 1.60 16.91
N HIS A 177 3.10 1.29 15.65
CA HIS A 177 4.18 0.39 15.29
C HIS A 177 5.55 0.97 15.67
N MET A 178 5.78 2.27 15.44
CA MET A 178 7.00 2.97 15.88
C MET A 178 7.21 2.88 17.40
N LEU A 179 6.15 3.02 18.20
CA LEU A 179 6.23 2.90 19.66
C LEU A 179 6.56 1.48 20.16
N GLN A 180 6.40 0.47 19.31
CA GLN A 180 6.75 -0.92 19.62
C GLN A 180 8.19 -1.27 19.25
N GLN A 181 8.86 -0.45 18.43
CA GLN A 181 10.25 -0.67 18.04
C GLN A 181 11.24 -0.10 19.08
N PRO A 182 12.45 -0.68 19.21
CA PRO A 182 13.51 -0.12 20.04
C PRO A 182 13.87 1.31 19.60
N ALA A 183 14.07 2.22 20.56
CA ALA A 183 14.35 3.64 20.30
C ALA A 183 15.59 3.89 19.40
N GLU A 184 16.54 2.94 19.36
CA GLU A 184 17.74 3.01 18.53
C GLU A 184 17.48 2.75 17.03
N THR A 185 16.29 2.21 16.69
CA THR A 185 15.90 1.90 15.31
C THR A 185 14.96 2.93 14.67
N ALA A 186 14.44 3.87 15.47
CA ALA A 186 13.52 4.90 15.00
C ALA A 186 14.29 6.03 14.27
N ASP A 187 13.97 6.28 13.01
CA ASP A 187 14.55 7.38 12.24
C ASP A 187 13.86 8.70 12.61
N THR A 188 14.61 9.81 12.67
CA THR A 188 14.06 11.17 12.86
C THR A 188 13.01 11.55 11.81
N ALA A 189 13.07 10.96 10.61
CA ALA A 189 12.05 11.14 9.58
C ALA A 189 10.69 10.51 9.96
N ASP A 190 10.70 9.47 10.80
CA ASP A 190 9.49 8.74 11.21
C ASP A 190 8.61 9.56 12.16
N GLU A 191 9.21 10.48 12.94
CA GLU A 191 8.47 11.40 13.80
C GLU A 191 7.46 12.26 13.02
N HIS A 192 7.76 12.58 11.75
CA HIS A 192 6.87 13.34 10.88
C HIS A 192 5.60 12.58 10.45
N PHE A 193 5.57 11.26 10.60
CA PHE A 193 4.43 10.40 10.22
C PHE A 193 3.58 9.97 11.42
N THR A 194 3.83 10.53 12.60
CA THR A 194 3.17 10.15 13.85
C THR A 194 1.81 10.79 14.06
N ARG A 195 1.37 11.70 13.19
CA ARG A 195 0.06 12.34 13.33
C ARG A 195 -1.05 11.36 12.99
N GLU A 196 -1.94 11.15 13.95
CA GLU A 196 -3.18 10.40 13.73
C GLU A 196 -4.17 11.28 12.97
N VAL A 197 -4.44 10.89 11.73
CA VAL A 197 -5.40 11.55 10.84
C VAL A 197 -6.53 10.56 10.56
N PRO A 198 -7.80 10.96 10.71
CA PRO A 198 -8.95 10.12 10.37
C PRO A 198 -8.86 9.55 8.95
N MET A 199 -9.19 8.27 8.77
CA MET A 199 -9.30 7.72 7.43
C MET A 199 -10.42 8.40 6.62
N PRO A 200 -10.27 8.60 5.30
CA PRO A 200 -11.33 9.17 4.48
C PRO A 200 -12.63 8.34 4.53
N ASN A 201 -13.79 9.00 4.63
CA ASN A 201 -15.09 8.33 4.79
C ASN A 201 -15.41 7.34 3.67
N LYS A 202 -15.01 7.64 2.42
CA LYS A 202 -15.20 6.73 1.28
C LYS A 202 -14.46 5.39 1.48
N PHE A 203 -13.26 5.44 2.05
CA PHE A 203 -12.46 4.24 2.31
C PHE A 203 -13.04 3.42 3.47
N LYS A 204 -13.60 4.08 4.49
CA LYS A 204 -14.32 3.38 5.57
C LYS A 204 -15.58 2.69 5.08
N ALA A 205 -16.34 3.36 4.20
CA ALA A 205 -17.54 2.76 3.61
C ALA A 205 -17.19 1.50 2.81
N PHE A 206 -16.10 1.56 2.03
CA PHE A 206 -15.54 0.40 1.35
C PHE A 206 -15.12 -0.70 2.35
N ALA A 207 -14.32 -0.38 3.37
CA ALA A 207 -13.92 -1.32 4.43
C ALA A 207 -15.11 -2.00 5.12
N SER A 208 -16.15 -1.23 5.43
CA SER A 208 -17.36 -1.73 6.08
C SER A 208 -18.14 -2.67 5.16
N ASP A 209 -18.19 -2.38 3.86
CA ASP A 209 -18.84 -3.26 2.87
C ASP A 209 -18.07 -4.57 2.69
N VAL A 210 -16.73 -4.51 2.63
CA VAL A 210 -15.85 -5.68 2.61
C VAL A 210 -16.12 -6.57 3.82
N LYS A 211 -16.10 -6.02 5.04
CA LYS A 211 -16.38 -6.76 6.29
C LYS A 211 -17.78 -7.38 6.28
N ARG A 212 -18.79 -6.63 5.80
CA ARG A 212 -20.16 -7.12 5.71
C ARG A 212 -20.27 -8.31 4.76
N LYS A 213 -19.64 -8.24 3.59
CA LYS A 213 -19.64 -9.33 2.60
C LYS A 213 -18.91 -10.56 3.12
N ALA A 214 -17.75 -10.40 3.77
CA ALA A 214 -17.00 -11.50 4.38
C ALA A 214 -17.85 -12.25 5.43
N LYS A 215 -18.53 -11.51 6.33
CA LYS A 215 -19.41 -12.09 7.34
C LYS A 215 -20.61 -12.85 6.73
N LEU A 216 -21.22 -12.31 5.68
CA LEU A 216 -22.32 -13.00 4.99
C LEU A 216 -21.88 -14.32 4.35
N THR A 217 -20.66 -14.35 3.80
CA THR A 217 -20.05 -15.56 3.25
C THR A 217 -19.80 -16.60 4.34
N GLU A 218 -19.21 -16.20 5.46
CA GLU A 218 -18.98 -17.07 6.62
C GLU A 218 -20.30 -17.65 7.16
N ASP A 219 -21.29 -16.80 7.43
CA ASP A 219 -22.64 -17.20 7.89
C ASP A 219 -23.31 -18.19 6.90
N TYR A 220 -23.11 -18.00 5.59
CA TYR A 220 -23.62 -18.91 4.57
C TYR A 220 -22.98 -20.29 4.68
N PHE A 221 -21.65 -20.37 4.79
CA PHE A 221 -20.94 -21.64 4.92
C PHE A 221 -21.28 -22.34 6.24
N THR A 222 -21.32 -21.62 7.37
CA THR A 222 -21.71 -22.19 8.67
C THR A 222 -23.14 -22.76 8.66
N ARG A 223 -24.08 -22.10 7.95
CA ARG A 223 -25.48 -22.58 7.86
C ARG A 223 -25.68 -23.72 6.87
N LYS A 224 -24.92 -23.77 5.77
CA LYS A 224 -25.09 -24.76 4.70
C LYS A 224 -24.21 -26.00 4.86
N MET A 225 -23.10 -25.92 5.59
CA MET A 225 -22.19 -27.05 5.86
C MET A 225 -21.78 -27.10 7.35
N PRO A 226 -22.70 -27.42 8.27
CA PRO A 226 -22.32 -27.59 9.68
C PRO A 226 -21.50 -28.87 9.86
N GLY A 227 -20.25 -28.76 10.32
CA GLY A 227 -19.43 -29.91 10.76
C GLY A 227 -18.29 -30.36 9.84
N LEU A 228 -17.84 -29.52 8.91
CA LEU A 228 -16.46 -29.58 8.39
C LEU A 228 -15.52 -28.82 9.35
#